data_AF-C7CN72-F1
#
_entry.id   AF-C7CN72-F1
#
_cell.length_a   1.000
_cell.length_b   1.000
_cell.length_c   1.000
_cell.angle_alpha   90.00
_cell.angle_beta   90.00
_cell.angle_gamma   90.00
#
_symmetry.space_group_name_H-M   'P 1'
#
loop_
_entity.id
_entity.type
_entity.pdbx_description
1 polymer ?
#
loop_
_entity_poly.entity_id
_entity_poly.type
_entity_poly.pdbx_seq_one_letter_code
_entity_poly.pdbx_strand_id
1 'polypeptide(L)'
;MLAHATRVSLAVAEPADVRIMVDLGFAQIVASGVDDVGDLIEGFQRRDEDRIACERYGFVLSEEGDEDERRLVIYRDKHTEVRIPRTDYDRISESVSDLLADPRVQAAFERAYMRHAAALRGTAWSPGPEGAGA
;
A
#
# COMPACT_ATOMS: atom_id res chain seq x y z
N MET A 1 -0.55 -9.52 29.00
CA MET A 1 -0.81 -9.44 27.56
C MET A 1 -0.01 -8.23 27.07
N LEU A 2 1.10 -8.43 26.35
CA LEU A 2 1.87 -7.30 25.82
C LEU A 2 1.01 -6.65 24.74
N ALA A 3 0.71 -5.36 24.90
CA ALA A 3 0.08 -4.58 23.84
C ALA A 3 1.06 -4.55 22.65
N HIS A 4 0.77 -5.33 21.62
CA HIS A 4 1.51 -5.23 20.38
C HIS A 4 1.07 -3.92 19.71
N ALA A 5 1.99 -2.96 19.63
CA ALA A 5 1.75 -1.69 18.98
C ALA A 5 1.74 -1.92 17.47
N THR A 6 0.60 -1.63 16.83
CA THR A 6 0.52 -1.52 15.38
C THR A 6 1.47 -0.44 14.89
N ARG A 7 2.36 -0.77 13.95
CA ARG A 7 3.35 0.17 13.41
C ARG A 7 3.24 0.23 11.90
N VAL A 8 3.09 1.45 11.38
CA VAL A 8 3.24 1.73 9.95
C VAL A 8 4.59 2.39 9.71
N SER A 9 5.29 1.97 8.68
CA SER A 9 6.54 2.60 8.26
C SER A 9 6.64 2.66 6.75
N LEU A 10 7.16 3.78 6.25
CA LEU A 10 7.50 3.97 4.85
C LEU A 10 9.01 4.12 4.72
N ALA A 11 9.60 3.32 3.85
CA ALA A 11 10.99 3.43 3.44
C ALA A 11 11.04 3.86 1.97
N VAL A 12 11.94 4.78 1.66
CA VAL A 12 12.23 5.20 0.28
C VAL A 12 13.73 5.01 0.07
N ALA A 13 14.09 4.00 -0.73
CA ALA A 13 15.45 3.71 -1.12
C ALA A 13 15.65 4.00 -2.62
N GLU A 14 16.83 4.52 -2.95
CA GLU A 14 17.22 4.69 -4.35
C GLU A 14 17.61 3.34 -4.97
N PRO A 15 17.29 3.07 -6.25
CA PRO A 15 16.80 4.03 -7.26
C PRO A 15 15.29 4.25 -7.34
N ALA A 16 14.44 3.31 -6.90
CA ALA A 16 12.97 3.44 -6.95
C ALA A 16 12.23 2.51 -5.97
N ASP A 17 12.89 2.11 -4.88
CA ASP A 17 12.31 1.19 -3.91
C ASP A 17 11.54 1.98 -2.85
N VAL A 18 10.29 2.29 -3.16
CA VAL A 18 9.31 2.67 -2.12
C VAL A 18 8.81 1.39 -1.50
N ARG A 19 8.81 1.32 -0.18
CA ARG A 19 8.27 0.20 0.57
C ARG A 19 7.44 0.70 1.73
N ILE A 20 6.22 0.21 1.84
CA ILE A 20 5.40 0.39 3.03
C ILE A 20 5.32 -0.94 3.77
N MET A 21 5.39 -0.86 5.09
CA MET A 21 5.25 -2.01 5.98
C MET A 21 4.26 -1.65 7.09
N VAL A 22 3.26 -2.49 7.25
CA VAL A 22 2.31 -2.48 8.36
C VAL A 22 2.59 -3.69 9.22
N ASP A 23 3.08 -3.46 10.43
CA ASP A 23 3.35 -4.50 11.42
C ASP A 23 2.22 -4.51 12.45
N LEU A 24 1.53 -5.65 12.56
CA LEU A 24 0.44 -5.89 13.49
C LEU A 24 0.90 -6.66 14.75
N GLY A 25 2.20 -6.92 14.88
CA GLY A 25 2.80 -7.73 15.94
C GLY A 25 2.67 -9.25 15.74
N PHE A 26 1.64 -9.72 15.04
CA PHE A 26 1.44 -11.13 14.69
C PHE A 26 1.51 -11.41 13.19
N ALA A 27 1.44 -10.38 12.36
CA ALA A 27 1.53 -10.45 10.91
C ALA A 27 2.14 -9.16 10.37
N GLN A 28 2.74 -9.25 9.17
CA GLN A 28 3.27 -8.11 8.45
C GLN A 28 2.64 -8.04 7.05
N ILE A 29 2.17 -6.86 6.69
CA ILE A 29 1.70 -6.54 5.34
C ILE A 29 2.76 -5.63 4.71
N VAL A 30 3.25 -6.02 3.54
CA VAL A 30 4.36 -5.34 2.86
C VAL A 30 4.00 -5.13 1.40
N ALA A 31 4.10 -3.89 0.94
CA ALA A 31 4.06 -3.56 -0.49
C ALA A 31 5.37 -2.86 -0.88
N SER A 32 5.84 -3.11 -2.09
CA SER A 32 7.09 -2.56 -2.63
C SER A 32 6.90 -2.12 -4.07
N GLY A 33 7.51 -1.00 -4.45
CA GLY A 33 7.24 -0.34 -5.72
C GLY A 33 6.13 0.69 -5.59
N VAL A 34 6.19 1.72 -6.44
CA VAL A 34 5.31 2.88 -6.34
C VAL A 34 3.83 2.51 -6.50
N ASP A 35 3.51 1.63 -7.45
CA ASP A 35 2.13 1.23 -7.76
C ASP A 35 1.53 0.43 -6.60
N ASP A 36 2.20 -0.64 -6.15
CA ASP A 36 1.73 -1.49 -5.05
C ASP A 36 1.61 -0.72 -3.73
N VAL A 37 2.55 0.19 -3.45
CA VAL A 37 2.49 1.06 -2.26
C VAL A 37 1.32 2.04 -2.36
N GLY A 38 1.08 2.62 -3.54
CA GLY A 38 -0.06 3.51 -3.79
C GLY A 38 -1.39 2.78 -3.59
N ASP A 39 -1.53 1.60 -4.18
CA ASP A 39 -2.70 0.74 -4.03
C ASP A 39 -2.98 0.42 -2.55
N LEU A 40 -1.94 0.08 -1.78
CA LEU A 40 -2.08 -0.26 -0.37
C LEU A 40 -2.47 0.96 0.48
N ILE A 41 -1.90 2.13 0.18
CA ILE A 41 -2.27 3.39 0.81
C ILE A 41 -3.75 3.71 0.57
N GLU A 42 -4.20 3.63 -0.68
CA GLU A 42 -5.61 3.87 -1.02
C GLU A 42 -6.53 2.88 -0.30
N GLY A 43 -6.12 1.62 -0.19
CA GLY A 43 -6.83 0.60 0.59
C GLY A 43 -7.04 1.03 2.04
N PHE A 44 -5.98 1.44 2.73
CA PHE A 44 -6.06 1.83 4.14
C PHE A 44 -6.67 3.22 4.40
N GLN A 45 -6.84 4.07 3.39
CA GLN A 45 -7.51 5.37 3.55
C GLN A 45 -9.04 5.29 3.65
N ARG A 46 -9.65 4.12 3.42
CA ARG A 46 -11.11 3.95 3.34
C ARG A 46 -11.86 3.93 4.69
N ARG A 47 -11.33 4.56 5.75
CA ARG A 47 -11.92 4.46 7.11
C ARG A 47 -13.35 4.98 7.23
N ASP A 48 -13.73 5.99 6.44
CA ASP A 48 -15.04 6.65 6.57
C ASP A 48 -16.15 5.93 5.80
N GLU A 49 -15.85 4.77 5.19
CA GLU A 49 -16.83 3.93 4.48
C GLU A 49 -17.63 3.05 5.46
N ASP A 50 -18.94 2.90 5.20
CA ASP A 50 -19.86 2.04 5.97
C ASP A 50 -19.39 0.58 6.06
N ARG A 51 -18.68 0.12 5.02
CA ARG A 51 -17.97 -1.16 4.93
C ARG A 51 -16.70 -0.98 4.09
N ILE A 52 -15.58 -1.53 4.55
CA ILE A 52 -14.35 -1.57 3.74
C ILE A 52 -14.50 -2.57 2.60
N ALA A 53 -14.31 -2.11 1.36
CA ALA A 53 -14.17 -2.97 0.19
C ALA A 53 -13.17 -2.36 -0.80
N CYS A 54 -12.00 -2.98 -0.95
CA CYS A 54 -10.98 -2.56 -1.91
C CYS A 54 -10.43 -3.79 -2.62
N GLU A 55 -10.56 -3.82 -3.94
CA GLU A 55 -9.93 -4.85 -4.78
C GLU A 55 -8.86 -4.16 -5.63
N ARG A 56 -7.64 -4.66 -5.54
CA ARG A 56 -6.47 -4.23 -6.30
C ARG A 56 -5.78 -5.45 -6.88
N TYR A 57 -4.93 -5.24 -7.89
CA TYR A 57 -4.25 -6.36 -8.56
C TYR A 57 -3.41 -7.19 -7.57
N GLY A 58 -2.78 -6.53 -6.60
CA GLY A 58 -1.92 -7.18 -5.60
C GLY A 58 -2.62 -7.70 -4.35
N PHE A 59 -3.81 -7.21 -4.00
CA PHE A 59 -4.49 -7.58 -2.76
C PHE A 59 -6.00 -7.25 -2.77
N VAL A 60 -6.72 -7.82 -1.83
CA VAL A 60 -8.12 -7.52 -1.51
C VAL A 60 -8.24 -7.12 -0.04
N LEU A 61 -9.02 -6.08 0.23
CA LEU A 61 -9.54 -5.71 1.56
C LEU A 61 -11.05 -5.86 1.56
N SER A 62 -11.59 -6.59 2.53
CA SER A 62 -13.04 -6.73 2.70
C SER A 62 -13.41 -6.73 4.18
N GLU A 63 -14.48 -6.01 4.53
CA GLU A 63 -15.04 -6.05 5.88
C GLU A 63 -16.08 -7.18 6.01
N GLU A 64 -15.85 -8.06 6.98
CA GLU A 64 -16.82 -9.06 7.43
C GLU A 64 -17.34 -8.66 8.81
N GLY A 65 -18.66 -8.63 8.96
CA GLY A 65 -19.32 -8.45 10.24
C GLY A 65 -19.72 -9.81 10.80
N ASP A 66 -19.26 -10.14 12.00
CA ASP A 66 -19.77 -11.29 12.74
C ASP A 66 -21.09 -10.92 13.47
N GLU A 67 -21.92 -11.92 13.76
CA GLU A 67 -23.21 -11.76 14.46
C GLU A 67 -23.04 -11.14 15.87
N ASP A 68 -21.82 -11.23 16.43
CA ASP A 68 -21.42 -10.68 17.74
C ASP A 68 -20.82 -9.25 17.67
N GLU A 69 -21.18 -8.43 16.66
CA GLU A 69 -20.74 -7.03 16.46
C GLU A 69 -19.23 -6.83 16.25
N ARG A 70 -18.45 -7.91 16.18
CA ARG A 70 -17.01 -7.84 15.90
C ARG A 70 -16.79 -7.74 14.40
N ARG A 71 -16.58 -6.50 13.94
CA ARG A 71 -16.18 -6.22 12.56
C ARG A 71 -14.70 -6.52 12.37
N LEU A 72 -14.39 -7.32 11.36
CA LEU A 72 -13.03 -7.65 10.94
C LEU A 72 -12.81 -7.14 9.53
N VAL A 73 -11.68 -6.50 9.29
CA VAL A 73 -11.19 -6.20 7.95
C VAL A 73 -10.21 -7.31 7.56
N ILE A 74 -10.52 -8.02 6.50
CA ILE A 74 -9.70 -9.10 5.97
C ILE A 74 -8.84 -8.53 4.86
N TYR A 75 -7.52 -8.54 5.06
CA TYR A 75 -6.53 -8.34 4.01
C TYR A 75 -6.16 -9.70 3.43
N ARG A 76 -6.17 -9.82 2.10
CA ARG A 76 -5.73 -11.03 1.41
C ARG A 76 -4.86 -10.66 0.22
N ASP A 77 -3.68 -11.26 0.13
CA ASP A 77 -2.86 -11.25 -1.08
C ASP A 77 -2.63 -12.69 -1.58
N LYS A 78 -1.72 -12.87 -2.54
CA LYS A 78 -1.39 -14.19 -3.11
C LYS A 78 -0.76 -15.19 -2.12
N HIS A 79 -0.24 -14.71 -0.99
CA HIS A 79 0.58 -15.47 -0.04
C HIS A 79 -0.02 -15.54 1.36
N THR A 80 -0.82 -14.55 1.75
CA THR A 80 -1.30 -14.41 3.12
C THR A 80 -2.74 -13.89 3.17
N GLU A 81 -3.45 -14.34 4.21
CA GLU A 81 -4.68 -13.74 4.68
C GLU A 81 -4.46 -13.24 6.11
N VAL A 82 -4.84 -12.00 6.37
CA VAL A 82 -4.67 -11.34 7.66
C VAL A 82 -6.02 -10.77 8.08
N ARG A 83 -6.48 -11.19 9.26
CA ARG A 83 -7.73 -10.68 9.87
C ARG A 83 -7.38 -9.58 10.84
N ILE A 84 -7.84 -8.37 10.54
CA ILE A 84 -7.52 -7.16 11.28
C ILE A 84 -8.78 -6.73 12.02
N PRO A 85 -8.77 -6.59 13.36
CA PRO A 85 -9.87 -5.97 14.07
C PRO A 85 -10.16 -4.58 13.51
N ARG A 86 -11.44 -4.20 13.32
CA ARG A 86 -11.81 -2.89 12.75
C ARG A 86 -11.13 -1.73 13.50
N THR A 87 -11.01 -1.84 14.82
CA THR A 87 -10.33 -0.84 15.66
C THR A 87 -8.84 -0.69 15.34
N ASP A 88 -8.17 -1.79 14.99
CA ASP A 88 -6.76 -1.73 14.58
C ASP A 88 -6.64 -1.25 13.14
N TYR A 89 -7.57 -1.61 12.26
CA TYR A 89 -7.65 -1.05 10.91
C TYR A 89 -7.79 0.48 10.95
N ASP A 90 -8.67 1.02 11.78
CA ASP A 90 -8.86 2.47 11.91
C ASP A 90 -7.57 3.17 12.40
N ARG A 91 -6.82 2.54 13.32
CA ARG A 91 -5.49 3.04 13.75
C ARG A 91 -4.45 2.99 12.64
N ILE A 92 -4.45 1.95 11.82
CA ILE A 92 -3.57 1.86 10.63
C ILE A 92 -3.92 2.99 9.67
N SER A 93 -5.21 3.21 9.43
CA SER A 93 -5.70 4.28 8.54
C SER A 93 -5.26 5.67 9.02
N GLU A 94 -5.37 5.94 10.31
CA GLU A 94 -4.87 7.16 10.92
C GLU A 94 -3.35 7.28 10.77
N SER A 95 -2.60 6.22 11.08
CA SER A 95 -1.14 6.20 10.94
C SER A 95 -0.68 6.41 9.49
N VAL A 96 -1.39 5.86 8.51
CA VAL A 96 -1.13 6.08 7.08
C VAL A 96 -1.43 7.53 6.71
N SER A 97 -2.52 8.10 7.21
CA SER A 97 -2.90 9.50 6.97
C SER A 97 -1.86 10.47 7.55
N ASP A 98 -1.41 10.24 8.79
CA ASP A 98 -0.38 11.04 9.45
C ASP A 98 0.96 10.96 8.70
N LEU A 99 1.32 9.76 8.23
CA LEU A 99 2.54 9.54 7.46
C LEU A 99 2.51 10.31 6.12
N LEU A 100 1.34 10.36 5.45
CA LEU A 100 1.17 11.13 4.22
C LEU A 100 1.07 12.63 4.44
N ALA A 101 0.66 13.07 5.62
CA ALA A 101 0.65 14.47 6.00
C ALA A 101 2.07 15.03 6.21
N ASP A 102 3.09 14.18 6.40
CA ASP A 102 4.49 14.61 6.45
C ASP A 102 4.97 15.09 5.06
N PRO A 103 5.31 16.38 4.87
CA PRO A 103 5.75 16.90 3.59
C PRO A 103 7.00 16.20 3.04
N ARG A 104 7.84 15.64 3.91
CA ARG A 104 9.04 14.90 3.50
C ARG A 104 8.68 13.57 2.86
N VAL A 105 7.67 12.89 3.42
CA VAL A 105 7.13 11.65 2.87
C VAL A 105 6.46 11.93 1.53
N GLN A 106 5.61 12.95 1.47
CA GLN A 106 4.94 13.34 0.23
C GLN A 106 5.96 13.66 -0.87
N ALA A 107 6.96 14.50 -0.58
CA ALA A 107 8.00 14.83 -1.55
C ALA A 107 8.83 13.60 -1.99
N ALA A 108 9.09 12.66 -1.08
CA ALA A 108 9.81 11.43 -1.41
C ALA A 108 8.98 10.52 -2.32
N PHE A 109 7.68 10.37 -2.04
CA PHE A 109 6.75 9.59 -2.85
C PHE A 109 6.56 10.20 -4.24
N GLU A 110 6.37 11.52 -4.34
CA GLU A 110 6.27 12.23 -5.62
C GLU A 110 7.53 12.06 -6.48
N ARG A 111 8.72 12.13 -5.87
CA ARG A 111 9.99 11.89 -6.59
C ARG A 111 10.09 10.46 -7.11
N ALA A 112 9.73 9.48 -6.29
CA ALA A 112 9.72 8.07 -6.71
C ALA A 112 8.72 7.85 -7.86
N TYR A 113 7.52 8.43 -7.75
CA TYR A 113 6.49 8.37 -8.80
C TYR A 113 6.96 9.00 -10.11
N MET A 114 7.54 10.21 -10.07
CA MET A 114 8.05 10.86 -11.28
C MET A 114 9.14 10.04 -11.97
N ARG A 115 10.04 9.41 -11.20
CA ARG A 115 11.07 8.52 -11.74
C ARG A 115 10.47 7.26 -12.35
N HIS A 116 9.52 6.63 -11.67
CA HIS A 116 8.78 5.47 -12.17
C HIS A 116 8.08 5.78 -13.51
N ALA A 117 7.36 6.91 -13.57
CA ALA A 117 6.73 7.38 -14.79
C ALA A 117 7.74 7.66 -15.92
N ALA A 118 8.91 8.20 -15.61
CA ALA A 118 9.98 8.40 -16.59
C ALA A 118 10.55 7.06 -17.11
N ALA A 119 10.73 6.07 -16.23
CA ALA A 119 11.19 4.74 -16.61
C ALA A 119 10.16 4.00 -17.50
N LEU A 120 8.87 4.09 -17.16
CA LEU A 120 7.79 3.55 -17.98
C LEU A 120 7.72 4.21 -19.36
N ARG A 121 7.93 5.53 -19.45
CA ARG A 121 8.03 6.22 -20.75
C ARG A 121 9.26 5.79 -21.54
N GLY A 122 10.41 5.63 -20.89
CA GLY A 122 11.65 5.18 -21.52
C GLY A 122 11.56 3.75 -22.06
N THR A 123 10.84 2.86 -21.39
CA THR A 123 10.59 1.49 -21.85
C THR A 123 9.52 1.42 -22.94
N ALA A 124 8.50 2.29 -22.88
CA ALA A 124 7.51 2.44 -23.95
C ALA A 124 8.13 3.00 -25.25
N TRP A 125 9.21 3.78 -25.15
CA TRP A 125 9.95 4.30 -26.30
C TRP A 125 11.06 3.33 -26.72
N SER A 126 10.69 2.21 -27.33
CA SER A 126 11.66 1.45 -28.15
C SER A 126 11.82 2.19 -29.49
N PRO A 127 13.01 2.70 -29.85
CA PRO A 127 13.22 3.11 -31.23
C PRO A 127 12.93 1.89 -32.10
N GLY A 128 11.99 2.03 -33.03
CA GLY A 128 11.75 1.01 -34.06
C GLY A 128 13.08 0.68 -34.75
N PRO A 129 13.25 -0.57 -35.25
CA PRO A 129 14.54 -1.04 -35.71
C PRO A 129 15.15 -0.05 -36.71
N GLU A 130 16.24 0.61 -36.30
CA GLU A 130 17.07 1.40 -37.19
C GLU A 130 17.79 0.43 -38.13
N GLY A 131 17.38 0.40 -39.40
CA GLY A 131 18.18 -0.20 -40.45
C GLY A 131 17.41 -1.11 -41.40
N ALA A 132 16.86 -0.51 -42.46
CA ALA A 132 16.97 -1.08 -43.79
C ALA A 132 17.24 0.08 -44.76
N GLY A 133 18.46 0.61 -44.69
CA GLY A 133 19.02 1.31 -45.84
C GLY A 133 19.40 0.27 -46.89
N ALA A 134 18.81 0.39 -48.08
CA ALA A 134 19.35 0.02 -49.38
C ALA A 134 18.43 0.57 -50.45
#